data_AF-A0A534M5I3-F1
#
_entry.id   AF-A0A534M5I3-F1
#
_cell.length_a   1.000
_cell.length_b   1.000
_cell.length_c   1.000
_cell.angle_alpha   90.00
_cell.angle_beta   90.00
_cell.angle_gamma   90.00
#
_symmetry.space_group_name_H-M   'P 1'
#
loop_
_entity.id
_entity.type
_entity.pdbx_description
1 polymer ?
#
loop_
_entity_poly.entity_id
_entity_poly.type
_entity_poly.pdbx_seq_one_letter_code
_entity_poly.pdbx_strand_id
1 'polypeptide(L)'
;MAQRALTPGNAAYCSECGAETQPDAQACARCEQPFTGSMQAVFCPICNSINPVEAAECVNCNAKFPEPGMIGTTAPLSPADGSPEEEYLRRILQLSREKAKARGAEGGAEPASFLESGGSDGDMEESLWKLAEPFDRMLERRKRRLEQMDALIGRARGRIKGLESSTNPLEIRERDELKRQIEELLLEKEDILKLEEGLVNMENTYRNILRLQQDELKARETSLRGRIDAFRRELESREKAFGQLKERESDIVRKEDEFRSVMNRVHERQRELEKREELLRDKGRLLDERHHALSGGEVDLERKRWELEQKASGGRPATKEESTITVRSDSEIGELKSRMVQLEEQMERLMDERNKLVEQQKELLRLRDELKVVMKDVDDLLGDLPPDKIRTFAQSKKFALYEKILERLEL
;
A
#
# COMPACT_ATOMS: atom_id res chain seq x y z
N MET A 1 6.36 29.83 13.25
CA MET A 1 7.23 29.64 12.06
C MET A 1 7.54 28.17 11.98
N ALA A 2 7.22 27.50 10.88
CA ALA A 2 7.39 26.05 10.78
C ALA A 2 8.79 25.67 10.27
N GLN A 3 9.27 24.49 10.61
CA GLN A 3 10.45 23.88 10.02
C GLN A 3 10.03 22.70 9.13
N ARG A 4 10.82 22.43 8.09
CA ARG A 4 10.69 21.20 7.29
C ARG A 4 11.31 20.04 8.06
N ALA A 5 10.47 19.16 8.55
CA ALA A 5 10.86 17.97 9.27
C ALA A 5 11.17 16.85 8.27
N LEU A 6 12.45 16.55 8.11
CA LEU A 6 12.97 15.53 7.19
C LEU A 6 13.10 14.21 7.93
N THR A 7 12.40 13.20 7.45
CA THR A 7 12.54 11.82 7.95
C THR A 7 13.78 11.15 7.36
N PRO A 8 14.30 10.07 7.98
CA PRO A 8 15.45 9.33 7.43
C PRO A 8 15.25 8.82 6.00
N GLY A 9 14.00 8.59 5.57
CA GLY A 9 13.63 8.21 4.20
C GLY A 9 13.52 9.37 3.21
N ASN A 10 14.03 10.57 3.55
CA ASN A 10 13.93 11.81 2.76
C ASN A 10 12.50 12.33 2.50
N ALA A 11 11.48 11.80 3.18
CA ALA A 11 10.14 12.39 3.16
C ALA A 11 10.10 13.63 4.06
N ALA A 12 9.51 14.71 3.55
CA ALA A 12 9.43 16.00 4.22
C ALA A 12 8.03 16.24 4.77
N TYR A 13 7.96 16.75 5.99
CA TYR A 13 6.72 17.06 6.70
C TYR A 13 6.80 18.44 7.35
N CYS A 14 5.65 19.01 7.70
CA CYS A 14 5.58 20.24 8.48
C CYS A 14 5.77 19.93 9.98
N SER A 15 6.72 20.58 10.65
CA SER A 15 6.97 20.39 12.09
C SER A 15 5.79 20.78 12.99
N GLU A 16 4.94 21.70 12.54
CA GLU A 16 3.82 22.24 13.33
C GLU A 16 2.54 21.42 13.20
N CYS A 17 2.15 21.06 11.97
CA CYS A 17 0.88 20.40 11.71
C CYS A 17 1.01 18.94 11.25
N GLY A 18 2.24 18.44 11.06
CA GLY A 18 2.52 17.06 10.63
C GLY A 18 2.11 16.73 9.19
N ALA A 19 1.67 17.71 8.41
CA ALA A 19 1.29 17.48 7.01
C ALA A 19 2.50 17.17 6.14
N GLU A 20 2.34 16.24 5.19
CA GLU A 20 3.34 15.96 4.15
C GLU A 20 3.57 17.21 3.29
N THR A 21 4.82 17.45 2.94
CA THR A 21 5.22 18.62 2.15
C THR A 21 6.29 18.24 1.13
N GLN A 22 6.36 18.99 0.04
CA GLN A 22 7.43 18.80 -0.93
C GLN A 22 8.75 19.35 -0.38
N PRO A 23 9.90 18.73 -0.70
CA PRO A 23 11.21 19.18 -0.25
C PRO A 23 11.49 20.66 -0.54
N ASP A 24 11.00 21.17 -1.67
CA ASP A 24 11.26 22.52 -2.18
C ASP A 24 10.17 23.55 -1.81
N ALA A 25 9.13 23.15 -1.08
CA ALA A 25 8.03 24.04 -0.73
C ALA A 25 8.49 25.19 0.20
N GLN A 26 8.04 26.42 -0.07
CA GLN A 26 8.36 27.60 0.75
C GLN A 26 7.46 27.75 1.98
N ALA A 27 6.25 27.18 1.95
CA ALA A 27 5.28 27.20 3.05
C ALA A 27 4.48 25.89 3.09
N CYS A 28 3.92 25.57 4.24
CA CYS A 28 3.07 24.40 4.39
C CYS A 28 1.69 24.63 3.73
N ALA A 29 1.27 23.72 2.84
CA ALA A 29 -0.04 23.80 2.17
C ALA A 29 -1.24 23.66 3.12
N ARG A 30 -1.05 23.17 4.35
CA ARG A 30 -2.13 22.93 5.32
C ARG A 30 -2.27 24.02 6.38
N CYS A 31 -1.15 24.50 6.94
CA CYS A 31 -1.17 25.52 8.00
C CYS A 31 -0.67 26.89 7.54
N GLU A 32 -0.30 27.02 6.25
CA GLU A 32 0.15 28.25 5.59
C GLU A 32 1.38 28.92 6.23
N GLN A 33 2.03 28.24 7.17
CA GLN A 33 3.24 28.75 7.82
C GLN A 33 4.44 28.64 6.85
N PRO A 34 5.23 29.72 6.69
CA PRO A 34 6.46 29.67 5.91
C PRO A 34 7.50 28.79 6.61
N PHE A 35 8.29 28.07 5.82
CA PHE A 35 9.36 27.21 6.30
C PHE A 35 10.66 28.00 6.50
N THR A 36 11.14 28.07 7.74
CA THR A 36 12.35 28.84 8.08
C THR A 36 13.63 28.00 8.15
N GLY A 37 13.56 26.71 7.80
CA GLY A 37 14.68 25.80 7.80
C GLY A 37 14.25 24.34 7.63
N SER A 38 15.20 23.42 7.82
CA SER A 38 14.94 21.98 7.89
C SER A 38 15.50 21.40 9.19
N MET A 39 14.85 20.37 9.73
CA MET A 39 15.26 19.63 10.92
C MET A 39 15.13 18.12 10.65
N GLN A 40 15.98 17.29 11.22
CA GLN A 40 15.76 15.85 11.17
C GLN A 40 14.67 15.44 12.16
N ALA A 41 13.76 14.58 11.72
CA ALA A 41 12.60 14.20 12.50
C ALA A 41 12.26 12.71 12.39
N VAL A 42 11.60 12.20 13.44
CA VAL A 42 11.09 10.83 13.55
C VAL A 42 9.62 10.87 13.95
N PHE A 43 8.87 9.89 13.47
CA PHE A 43 7.48 9.70 13.89
C PHE A 43 7.41 9.01 15.24
N CYS A 44 6.52 9.49 16.11
CA CYS A 44 6.15 8.74 17.28
C CYS A 44 5.38 7.49 16.85
N PRO A 45 5.83 6.27 17.19
CA PRO A 45 5.16 5.04 16.79
C PRO A 45 3.80 4.83 17.49
N ILE A 46 3.50 5.62 18.53
CA ILE A 46 2.27 5.51 19.31
C ILE A 46 1.19 6.46 18.77
N CYS A 47 1.52 7.74 18.57
CA CYS A 47 0.56 8.75 18.17
C CYS A 47 0.83 9.37 16.79
N ASN A 48 1.82 8.84 16.06
CA ASN A 48 2.26 9.29 14.75
C ASN A 48 2.60 10.80 14.66
N SER A 49 2.92 11.43 15.80
CA SER A 49 3.35 12.82 15.80
C SER A 49 4.80 12.94 15.37
N ILE A 50 5.12 14.02 14.67
CA ILE A 50 6.49 14.29 14.25
C ILE A 50 7.29 14.89 15.41
N ASN A 51 8.48 14.38 15.67
CA ASN A 51 9.36 14.83 16.74
C ASN A 51 10.80 14.98 16.23
N PRO A 52 11.62 15.88 16.83
CA PRO A 52 13.05 15.94 16.53
C PRO A 52 13.73 14.59 16.81
N VAL A 53 14.75 14.24 16.02
CA VAL A 53 15.58 13.03 16.28
C VAL A 53 16.22 13.06 17.68
N GLU A 54 16.56 14.24 18.16
CA GLU A 54 17.18 14.45 19.48
C GLU A 54 16.16 14.46 20.64
N ALA A 55 14.86 14.36 20.36
CA ALA A 55 13.85 14.37 21.40
C ALA A 55 13.92 13.09 22.23
N ALA A 56 14.10 13.23 23.55
CA ALA A 56 14.04 12.11 24.48
C ALA A 56 12.59 11.64 24.72
N GLU A 57 11.60 12.50 24.49
CA GLU A 57 10.19 12.22 24.71
C GLU A 57 9.32 12.83 23.59
N CYS A 58 8.23 12.14 23.26
CA CYS A 58 7.26 12.61 22.29
C CYS A 58 6.47 13.80 22.82
N VAL A 59 6.46 14.91 22.08
CA VAL A 59 5.75 16.15 22.45
C VAL A 59 4.24 15.95 22.60
N ASN A 60 3.66 15.03 21.82
CA ASN A 60 2.20 14.80 21.83
C ASN A 60 1.72 13.76 22.86
N CYS A 61 2.50 12.72 23.18
CA CYS A 61 2.04 11.63 24.05
C CYS A 61 3.01 11.26 25.20
N ASN A 62 4.10 12.02 25.38
CA ASN A 62 5.13 11.81 26.40
C ASN A 62 5.75 10.39 26.39
N ALA A 63 5.73 9.73 25.23
CA ALA A 63 6.42 8.47 25.04
C ALA A 63 7.93 8.69 24.95
N LYS A 64 8.71 7.96 25.75
CA LYS A 64 10.18 8.02 25.74
C LYS A 64 10.74 7.39 24.46
N PHE A 65 11.62 8.10 23.78
CA PHE A 65 12.40 7.59 22.65
C PHE A 65 13.70 6.92 23.15
N PRO A 66 14.24 5.93 22.42
CA PRO A 66 15.54 5.36 22.74
C PRO A 66 16.65 6.41 22.56
N GLU A 67 17.62 6.47 23.47
CA GLU A 67 18.72 7.44 23.35
C GLU A 67 19.54 7.23 22.05
N PRO A 68 19.78 8.29 21.26
CA PRO A 68 20.60 8.21 20.07
C PRO A 68 22.06 7.99 20.46
N GLY A 69 22.52 6.74 20.37
CA GLY A 69 23.89 6.34 20.73
C GLY A 69 24.15 4.83 20.85
N MET A 70 23.09 4.00 20.86
CA MET A 70 23.22 2.53 20.96
C MET A 70 23.25 1.80 19.60
N ILE A 71 23.19 2.53 18.48
CA ILE A 71 23.41 1.93 17.15
C ILE A 71 24.90 2.08 16.82
N GLY A 72 25.68 1.14 17.34
CA GLY A 72 27.09 0.99 17.02
C GLY A 72 27.27 0.69 15.54
N THR A 73 27.70 1.69 14.78
CA THR A 73 28.46 1.52 13.55
C THR A 73 29.76 0.81 13.89
N THR A 74 29.79 -0.52 13.95
CA THR A 74 31.00 -1.37 13.85
C THR A 74 30.68 -2.86 14.10
N ALA A 75 30.24 -3.58 13.07
CA ALA A 75 30.60 -4.97 12.81
C ALA A 75 29.90 -5.45 11.52
N PRO A 76 30.60 -6.15 10.59
CA PRO A 76 29.99 -6.67 9.39
C PRO A 76 29.22 -7.95 9.74
N LEU A 77 27.89 -7.96 9.55
CA LEU A 77 27.08 -9.14 9.82
C LEU A 77 26.21 -9.50 8.61
N SER A 78 26.41 -10.76 8.23
CA SER A 78 25.65 -11.72 7.42
C SER A 78 24.32 -11.30 6.77
N PRO A 79 24.03 -11.77 5.54
CA PRO A 79 22.88 -11.35 4.74
C PRO A 79 21.54 -12.01 5.15
N ALA A 80 21.36 -12.35 6.42
CA ALA A 80 20.21 -13.10 6.92
C ALA A 80 19.27 -12.30 7.84
N ASP A 81 19.66 -11.10 8.28
CA ASP A 81 18.83 -10.25 9.13
C ASP A 81 18.62 -8.88 8.47
N GLY A 82 17.38 -8.40 8.57
CA GLY A 82 16.86 -7.24 7.84
C GLY A 82 17.62 -5.93 8.09
N SER A 83 17.19 -4.87 7.40
CA SER A 83 17.84 -3.56 7.50
C SER A 83 17.94 -3.08 8.97
N PRO A 84 18.92 -2.23 9.31
CA PRO A 84 19.04 -1.62 10.66
C PRO A 84 17.73 -0.96 11.15
N GLU A 85 16.87 -0.58 10.22
CA GLU A 85 15.54 -0.02 10.43
C GLU A 85 14.55 -1.06 10.96
N GLU A 86 14.57 -2.29 10.45
CA GLU A 86 13.73 -3.37 10.95
C GLU A 86 14.10 -3.76 12.39
N GLU A 87 15.39 -3.78 12.73
CA GLU A 87 15.83 -4.05 14.10
C GLU A 87 15.42 -2.94 15.07
N TYR A 88 15.55 -1.67 14.65
CA TYR A 88 15.10 -0.52 15.45
C TYR A 88 13.58 -0.58 15.72
N LEU A 89 12.79 -0.84 14.68
CA LEU A 89 11.33 -0.97 14.81
C LEU A 89 10.92 -2.19 15.64
N ARG A 90 11.59 -3.34 15.46
CA ARG A 90 11.34 -4.56 16.28
C ARG A 90 11.63 -4.30 17.75
N ARG A 91 12.73 -3.60 18.06
CA ARG A 91 13.13 -3.32 19.45
C ARG A 91 12.19 -2.35 20.14
N ILE A 92 11.65 -1.36 19.41
CA ILE A 92 10.61 -0.45 19.92
C ILE A 92 9.30 -1.19 20.21
N LEU A 93 8.87 -2.07 19.30
CA LEU A 93 7.66 -2.88 19.49
C LEU A 93 7.80 -3.87 20.67
N GLN A 94 9.01 -4.35 20.93
CA GLN A 94 9.29 -5.22 22.07
C GLN A 94 9.22 -4.45 23.40
N LEU A 95 9.85 -3.27 23.48
CA LEU A 95 9.81 -2.40 24.66
C LEU A 95 8.39 -1.90 24.97
N SER A 96 7.57 -1.64 23.96
CA SER A 96 6.16 -1.26 24.15
C SER A 96 5.31 -2.42 24.69
N ARG A 97 5.54 -3.66 24.23
CA ARG A 97 4.92 -4.87 24.78
C ARG A 97 5.36 -5.17 26.21
N GLU A 98 6.63 -4.97 26.54
CA GLU A 98 7.15 -5.14 27.89
C GLU A 98 6.53 -4.12 28.87
N LYS A 99 6.34 -2.87 28.43
CA LYS A 99 5.65 -1.84 29.23
C LYS A 99 4.14 -2.09 29.38
N ALA A 100 3.48 -2.64 28.36
CA ALA A 100 2.09 -3.08 28.45
C ALA A 100 1.94 -4.24 29.45
N LYS A 101 2.89 -5.19 29.45
CA LYS A 101 2.95 -6.28 30.44
C LYS A 101 3.27 -5.78 31.85
N ALA A 102 4.16 -4.80 31.99
CA ALA A 102 4.48 -4.18 33.29
C ALA A 102 3.29 -3.40 33.88
N ARG A 103 2.48 -2.74 33.03
CA ARG A 103 1.21 -2.10 33.44
C ARG A 103 0.12 -3.09 33.84
N GLY A 104 0.21 -4.36 33.42
CA GLY A 104 -0.71 -5.41 33.84
C GLY A 104 -0.37 -6.05 35.20
N ALA A 105 0.79 -5.75 35.79
CA ALA A 105 1.25 -6.35 37.05
C ALA A 105 1.06 -5.44 38.27
N GLU A 106 0.81 -4.15 38.09
CA GLU A 106 0.47 -3.21 39.16
C GLU A 106 -0.96 -2.72 38.93
N GLY A 107 -1.86 -3.06 39.87
CA GLY A 107 -3.29 -2.79 39.78
C GLY A 107 -3.59 -1.32 39.48
N GLY A 108 -4.16 -1.08 38.31
CA GLY A 108 -4.66 0.22 37.87
C GLY A 108 -5.42 0.03 36.57
N ALA A 109 -6.76 0.15 36.67
CA ALA A 109 -7.74 0.01 35.61
C ALA A 109 -7.23 0.21 34.18
N GLU A 110 -7.41 -0.81 33.34
CA GLU A 110 -7.39 -0.67 31.89
C GLU A 110 -8.45 0.36 31.47
N PRO A 111 -8.19 1.26 30.51
CA PRO A 111 -9.26 1.85 29.73
C PRO A 111 -9.66 0.81 28.68
N ALA A 112 -10.24 -0.30 29.14
CA ALA A 112 -11.05 -1.15 28.29
C ALA A 112 -12.41 -0.45 28.09
N SER A 113 -12.88 -0.44 26.85
CA SER A 113 -14.23 -0.03 26.41
C SER A 113 -14.51 1.48 26.27
N PHE A 114 -13.97 2.12 25.23
CA PHE A 114 -14.71 3.20 24.54
C PHE A 114 -15.54 2.66 23.36
N LEU A 115 -15.34 1.40 22.95
CA LEU A 115 -16.02 0.79 21.81
C LEU A 115 -17.28 -0.03 22.18
N GLU A 116 -17.64 -0.10 23.46
CA GLU A 116 -18.85 -0.79 23.94
C GLU A 116 -19.61 0.04 24.99
N SER A 117 -19.39 1.34 25.07
CA SER A 117 -20.43 2.19 25.66
C SER A 117 -21.39 2.53 24.54
N GLY A 118 -22.43 1.71 24.41
CA GLY A 118 -23.72 2.20 23.95
C GLY A 118 -24.19 3.24 24.96
N GLY A 119 -23.54 4.42 24.93
CA GLY A 119 -23.99 5.61 25.61
C GLY A 119 -25.36 5.90 25.01
N SER A 120 -26.37 5.40 25.70
CA SER A 120 -27.77 5.65 25.45
C SER A 120 -27.92 7.12 25.10
N ASP A 121 -28.74 7.46 24.10
CA ASP A 121 -29.11 8.85 23.82
C ASP A 121 -29.49 9.63 25.11
N GLY A 122 -29.92 8.91 26.17
CA GLY A 122 -30.15 9.43 27.53
C GLY A 122 -28.94 10.01 28.27
N ASP A 123 -27.73 9.44 28.18
CA ASP A 123 -26.54 9.98 28.91
C ASP A 123 -26.09 11.33 28.33
N MET A 124 -26.33 11.50 27.02
CA MET A 124 -25.99 12.73 26.31
C MET A 124 -27.10 13.77 26.45
N GLU A 125 -28.38 13.38 26.45
CA GLU A 125 -29.48 14.26 26.86
C GLU A 125 -29.24 14.79 28.28
N GLU A 126 -28.83 13.93 29.21
CA GLU A 126 -28.48 14.36 30.58
C GLU A 126 -27.34 15.38 30.59
N SER A 127 -26.37 15.25 29.68
CA SER A 127 -25.28 16.22 29.51
C SER A 127 -25.76 17.55 28.91
N LEU A 128 -26.72 17.52 27.98
CA LEU A 128 -27.38 18.72 27.44
C LEU A 128 -28.22 19.43 28.52
N TRP A 129 -28.88 18.66 29.40
CA TRP A 129 -29.61 19.19 30.56
C TRP A 129 -28.67 19.86 31.57
N LYS A 130 -27.49 19.28 31.82
CA LYS A 130 -26.46 19.89 32.67
C LYS A 130 -25.92 21.21 32.11
N LEU A 131 -25.89 21.37 30.79
CA LEU A 131 -25.50 22.63 30.13
C LEU A 131 -26.56 23.74 30.24
N ALA A 132 -27.84 23.39 30.41
CA ALA A 132 -28.93 24.35 30.59
C ALA A 132 -29.07 24.84 32.04
N GLU A 133 -28.59 24.07 33.02
CA GLU A 133 -28.68 24.38 34.45
C GLU A 133 -28.21 25.81 34.86
N PRO A 134 -27.17 26.40 34.25
CA PRO A 134 -26.78 27.79 34.52
C PRO A 134 -27.82 28.82 34.05
N PHE A 135 -28.50 28.57 32.92
CA PHE A 135 -29.57 29.41 32.40
C PHE A 135 -30.79 29.35 33.30
N ASP A 136 -31.20 28.14 33.69
CA ASP A 136 -32.31 27.92 34.62
C ASP A 136 -32.08 28.63 35.96
N ARG A 137 -30.89 28.49 36.56
CA ARG A 137 -30.53 29.21 37.79
C ARG A 137 -30.60 30.73 37.63
N MET A 138 -30.26 31.25 36.45
CA MET A 138 -30.33 32.67 36.14
C MET A 138 -31.77 33.17 35.96
N LEU A 139 -32.63 32.36 35.33
CA LEU A 139 -34.06 32.63 35.18
C LEU A 139 -34.75 32.59 36.55
N GLU A 140 -34.45 31.59 37.37
CA GLU A 140 -35.01 31.44 38.73
C GLU A 140 -34.67 32.66 39.62
N ARG A 141 -33.43 33.17 39.54
CA ARG A 141 -32.99 34.36 40.27
C ARG A 141 -33.73 35.62 39.80
N ARG A 142 -33.94 35.78 38.50
CA ARG A 142 -34.67 36.93 37.93
C ARG A 142 -36.16 36.87 38.28
N LYS A 143 -36.78 35.70 38.22
CA LYS A 143 -38.15 35.46 38.68
C LYS A 143 -38.34 35.88 40.15
N ARG A 144 -37.42 35.46 41.04
CA ARG A 144 -37.44 35.91 42.45
C ARG A 144 -37.28 37.41 42.60
N ARG A 145 -36.46 38.07 41.77
CA ARG A 145 -36.31 39.53 41.77
C ARG A 145 -37.59 40.22 41.30
N LEU A 146 -38.24 39.73 40.26
CA LEU A 146 -39.53 40.23 39.77
C LEU A 146 -40.60 40.13 40.86
N GLU A 147 -40.68 39.00 41.56
CA GLU A 147 -41.60 38.80 42.70
C GLU A 147 -41.32 39.80 43.85
N GLN A 148 -40.05 40.07 44.15
CA GLN A 148 -39.66 41.09 45.15
C GLN A 148 -40.07 42.51 44.73
N MET A 149 -39.89 42.84 43.45
CA MET A 149 -40.30 44.13 42.90
C MET A 149 -41.82 44.28 42.90
N ASP A 150 -42.57 43.24 42.55
CA ASP A 150 -44.03 43.24 42.61
C ASP A 150 -44.54 43.41 44.05
N ALA A 151 -43.88 42.79 45.03
CA ALA A 151 -44.19 43.00 46.44
C ALA A 151 -43.90 44.44 46.91
N LEU A 152 -42.81 45.06 46.45
CA LEU A 152 -42.48 46.47 46.75
C LEU A 152 -43.48 47.43 46.12
N ILE A 153 -43.81 47.23 44.84
CA ILE A 153 -44.82 48.01 44.12
C ILE A 153 -46.18 47.86 44.81
N GLY A 154 -46.57 46.65 45.21
CA GLY A 154 -47.81 46.39 45.95
C GLY A 154 -47.88 47.15 47.28
N ARG A 155 -46.78 47.15 48.07
CA ARG A 155 -46.69 47.92 49.31
C ARG A 155 -46.75 49.42 49.08
N ALA A 156 -46.02 49.94 48.09
CA ALA A 156 -46.01 51.37 47.74
C ALA A 156 -47.39 51.84 47.26
N ARG A 157 -48.08 51.06 46.42
CA ARG A 157 -49.47 51.32 46.00
C ARG A 157 -50.43 51.33 47.18
N GLY A 158 -50.29 50.39 48.11
CA GLY A 158 -51.08 50.36 49.34
C GLY A 158 -50.87 51.60 50.21
N ARG A 159 -49.62 52.06 50.35
CA ARG A 159 -49.27 53.26 51.09
C ARG A 159 -49.80 54.53 50.42
N ILE A 160 -49.67 54.66 49.10
CA ILE A 160 -50.27 55.75 48.32
C ILE A 160 -51.77 55.83 48.57
N LYS A 161 -52.48 54.70 48.47
CA LYS A 161 -53.93 54.65 48.70
C LYS A 161 -54.34 55.10 50.10
N GLY A 162 -53.54 54.79 51.12
CA GLY A 162 -53.75 55.25 52.49
C GLY A 162 -53.52 56.77 52.68
N LEU A 163 -52.73 57.39 51.81
CA LEU A 163 -52.38 58.82 51.86
C LEU A 163 -53.24 59.69 50.91
N GLU A 164 -54.11 59.08 50.09
CA GLU A 164 -54.88 59.77 49.04
C GLU A 164 -55.80 60.88 49.56
N SER A 165 -56.41 60.69 50.74
CA SER A 165 -57.32 61.65 51.37
C SER A 165 -56.64 62.67 52.28
N SER A 166 -55.31 62.59 52.43
CA SER A 166 -54.58 63.49 53.31
C SER A 166 -54.32 64.85 52.66
N THR A 167 -54.57 65.92 53.41
CA THR A 167 -54.27 67.30 53.05
C THR A 167 -52.93 67.78 53.61
N ASN A 168 -52.18 66.92 54.31
CA ASN A 168 -50.89 67.26 54.87
C ASN A 168 -49.83 67.40 53.75
N PRO A 169 -49.15 68.55 53.61
CA PRO A 169 -48.16 68.78 52.54
C PRO A 169 -46.96 67.81 52.58
N LEU A 170 -46.62 67.24 53.74
CA LEU A 170 -45.57 66.22 53.85
C LEU A 170 -46.00 64.88 53.26
N GLU A 171 -47.26 64.48 53.50
CA GLU A 171 -47.84 63.23 52.99
C GLU A 171 -48.09 63.29 51.48
N ILE A 172 -48.38 64.49 50.95
CA ILE A 172 -48.43 64.76 49.51
C ILE A 172 -47.06 64.51 48.85
N ARG A 173 -45.97 64.98 49.47
CA ARG A 173 -44.60 64.73 48.97
C ARG A 173 -44.21 63.26 49.08
N GLU A 174 -44.55 62.58 50.17
CA GLU A 174 -44.32 61.14 50.34
C GLU A 174 -45.01 60.34 49.21
N ARG A 175 -46.26 60.69 48.89
CA ARG A 175 -47.01 60.07 47.80
C ARG A 175 -46.35 60.27 46.44
N ASP A 176 -45.91 61.49 46.13
CA ASP A 176 -45.30 61.78 44.83
C ASP A 176 -43.93 61.10 44.68
N GLU A 177 -43.17 61.00 45.76
CA GLU A 177 -41.93 60.21 45.82
C GLU A 177 -42.20 58.69 45.63
N LEU A 178 -43.22 58.14 46.29
CA LEU A 178 -43.63 56.74 46.10
C LEU A 178 -44.09 56.45 44.66
N LYS A 179 -44.75 57.41 44.00
CA LYS A 179 -45.12 57.27 42.57
C LYS A 179 -43.89 57.22 41.67
N ARG A 180 -42.92 58.11 41.90
CA ARG A 180 -41.65 58.11 41.18
C ARG A 180 -40.88 56.79 41.36
N GLN A 181 -40.81 56.28 42.60
CA GLN A 181 -40.18 54.99 42.90
C GLN A 181 -40.90 53.81 42.20
N ILE A 182 -42.22 53.87 42.07
CA ILE A 182 -42.98 52.85 41.32
C ILE A 182 -42.65 52.93 39.82
N GLU A 183 -42.56 54.12 39.24
CA GLU A 183 -42.18 54.29 37.83
C GLU A 183 -40.78 53.74 37.55
N GLU A 184 -39.81 54.02 38.43
CA GLU A 184 -38.45 53.48 38.32
C GLU A 184 -38.41 51.95 38.42
N LEU A 185 -39.14 51.36 39.38
CA LEU A 185 -39.26 49.91 39.51
C LEU A 185 -39.96 49.25 38.31
N LEU A 186 -40.92 49.94 37.66
CA LEU A 186 -41.58 49.41 36.46
C LEU A 186 -40.61 49.38 35.27
N LEU A 187 -39.77 50.40 35.10
CA LEU A 187 -38.73 50.40 34.07
C LEU A 187 -37.70 49.29 34.31
N GLU A 188 -37.21 49.14 35.54
CA GLU A 188 -36.32 48.02 35.89
C GLU A 188 -36.97 46.65 35.63
N LYS A 189 -38.29 46.53 35.86
CA LYS A 189 -39.05 45.29 35.61
C LYS A 189 -39.06 44.95 34.12
N GLU A 190 -39.33 45.94 33.27
CA GLU A 190 -39.30 45.77 31.81
C GLU A 190 -37.91 45.35 31.31
N ASP A 191 -36.84 45.94 31.86
CA ASP A 191 -35.47 45.58 31.49
C ASP A 191 -35.11 44.14 31.91
N ILE A 192 -35.56 43.69 33.09
CA ILE A 192 -35.39 42.30 33.52
C ILE A 192 -36.13 41.34 32.59
N LEU A 193 -37.37 41.66 32.18
CA LEU A 193 -38.15 40.83 31.27
C LEU A 193 -37.49 40.70 29.89
N LYS A 194 -36.94 41.79 29.34
CA LYS A 194 -36.16 41.74 28.08
C LYS A 194 -34.92 40.84 28.21
N LEU A 195 -34.25 40.88 29.36
CA LEU A 195 -33.10 40.01 29.62
C LEU A 195 -33.51 38.52 29.78
N GLU A 196 -34.68 38.24 30.35
CA GLU A 196 -35.23 36.87 30.41
C GLU A 196 -35.52 36.33 29.01
N GLU A 197 -36.18 37.10 28.15
CA GLU A 197 -36.42 36.72 26.76
C GLU A 197 -35.11 36.45 25.99
N GLY A 198 -34.11 37.31 26.17
CA GLY A 198 -32.78 37.12 25.59
C GLY A 198 -32.11 35.83 26.06
N LEU A 199 -32.25 35.46 27.33
CA LEU A 199 -31.68 34.22 27.87
C LEU A 199 -32.37 32.97 27.35
N VAL A 200 -33.69 32.97 27.26
CA VAL A 200 -34.44 31.83 26.69
C VAL A 200 -34.07 31.65 25.21
N ASN A 201 -33.94 32.74 24.47
CA ASN A 201 -33.49 32.69 23.07
C ASN A 201 -32.07 32.13 22.93
N MET A 202 -31.14 32.54 23.81
CA MET A 202 -29.80 31.98 23.82
C MET A 202 -29.79 30.49 24.17
N GLU A 203 -30.51 30.07 25.20
CA GLU A 203 -30.64 28.67 25.59
C GLU A 203 -31.15 27.80 24.42
N ASN A 204 -32.20 28.26 23.73
CA ASN A 204 -32.75 27.58 22.56
C ASN A 204 -31.73 27.51 21.41
N THR A 205 -30.99 28.59 21.17
CA THR A 205 -29.95 28.62 20.13
C THR A 205 -28.82 27.64 20.44
N TYR A 206 -28.35 27.60 21.69
CA TYR A 206 -27.32 26.66 22.13
C TYR A 206 -27.80 25.21 22.02
N ARG A 207 -29.03 24.89 22.45
CA ARG A 207 -29.61 23.55 22.28
C ARG A 207 -29.69 23.14 20.82
N ASN A 208 -30.10 24.05 19.94
CA ASN A 208 -30.19 23.77 18.50
C ASN A 208 -28.81 23.52 17.87
N ILE A 209 -27.79 24.32 18.21
CA ILE A 209 -26.43 24.12 17.72
C ILE A 209 -25.88 22.75 18.18
N LEU A 210 -26.07 22.42 19.46
CA LEU A 210 -25.59 21.14 20.00
C LEU A 210 -26.28 19.94 19.34
N ARG A 211 -27.60 20.02 19.09
CA ARG A 211 -28.32 18.99 18.34
C ARG A 211 -27.82 18.84 16.91
N LEU A 212 -27.61 19.95 16.19
CA LEU A 212 -27.07 19.92 14.83
C LEU A 212 -25.67 19.28 14.79
N GLN A 213 -24.80 19.65 15.74
CA GLN A 213 -23.47 19.04 15.86
C GLN A 213 -23.55 17.54 16.16
N GLN A 214 -24.51 17.12 17.01
CA GLN A 214 -24.74 15.71 17.31
C GLN A 214 -25.21 14.93 16.08
N ASP A 215 -26.15 15.47 15.31
CA ASP A 215 -26.66 14.85 14.09
C ASP A 215 -25.57 14.74 13.02
N GLU A 216 -24.73 15.77 12.86
CA GLU A 216 -23.57 15.73 11.98
C GLU A 216 -22.56 14.64 12.39
N LEU A 217 -22.29 14.51 13.68
CA LEU A 217 -21.38 13.46 14.18
C LEU A 217 -21.98 12.06 13.96
N LYS A 218 -23.26 11.86 14.25
CA LYS A 218 -23.98 10.60 13.97
C LYS A 218 -23.97 10.26 12.48
N ALA A 219 -24.17 11.24 11.60
CA ALA A 219 -24.10 11.05 10.16
C ALA A 219 -22.68 10.66 9.68
N ARG A 220 -21.64 11.28 10.25
CA ARG A 220 -20.25 10.91 9.96
C ARG A 220 -19.89 9.53 10.47
N GLU A 221 -20.36 9.18 11.66
CA GLU A 221 -20.14 7.86 12.26
C GLU A 221 -20.80 6.75 11.43
N THR A 222 -22.06 6.93 11.06
CA THR A 222 -22.79 5.97 10.19
C THR A 222 -22.14 5.84 8.82
N SER A 223 -21.67 6.94 8.22
CA SER A 223 -20.88 6.92 6.98
C SER A 223 -19.55 6.15 7.12
N LEU A 224 -18.83 6.35 8.22
CA LEU A 224 -17.58 5.64 8.50
C LEU A 224 -17.83 4.14 8.73
N ARG A 225 -18.85 3.79 9.51
CA ARG A 225 -19.27 2.39 9.71
C ARG A 225 -19.62 1.73 8.38
N GLY A 226 -20.39 2.41 7.52
CA GLY A 226 -20.72 1.91 6.18
C GLY A 226 -19.48 1.68 5.30
N ARG A 227 -18.49 2.57 5.35
CA ARG A 227 -17.21 2.39 4.65
C ARG A 227 -16.39 1.21 5.21
N ILE A 228 -16.32 1.06 6.53
CA ILE A 228 -15.63 -0.07 7.17
C ILE A 228 -16.26 -1.39 6.76
N ASP A 229 -17.59 -1.47 6.75
CA ASP A 229 -18.28 -2.70 6.34
C ASP A 229 -18.12 -2.98 4.85
N ALA A 230 -18.03 -1.95 4.00
CA ALA A 230 -17.67 -2.11 2.60
C ALA A 230 -16.25 -2.66 2.43
N PHE A 231 -15.27 -2.12 3.15
CA PHE A 231 -13.89 -2.62 3.14
C PHE A 231 -13.81 -4.06 3.63
N ARG A 232 -14.55 -4.43 4.68
CA ARG A 232 -14.61 -5.82 5.16
C ARG A 232 -15.12 -6.77 4.09
N ARG A 233 -16.22 -6.43 3.41
CA ARG A 233 -16.75 -7.25 2.31
C ARG A 233 -15.79 -7.35 1.14
N GLU A 234 -15.08 -6.27 0.83
CA GLU A 234 -14.06 -6.28 -0.22
C GLU A 234 -12.89 -7.19 0.14
N LEU A 235 -12.42 -7.15 1.39
CA LEU A 235 -11.37 -8.05 1.89
C LEU A 235 -11.81 -9.52 1.82
N GLU A 236 -13.03 -9.84 2.27
CA GLU A 236 -13.59 -11.20 2.17
C GLU A 236 -13.71 -11.67 0.71
N SER A 237 -14.09 -10.76 -0.21
CA SER A 237 -14.16 -11.05 -1.64
C SER A 237 -12.77 -11.33 -2.23
N ARG A 238 -11.78 -10.52 -1.87
CA ARG A 238 -10.38 -10.69 -2.30
C ARG A 238 -9.77 -11.98 -1.74
N GLU A 239 -10.07 -12.33 -0.49
CA GLU A 239 -9.62 -13.58 0.12
C GLU A 239 -10.21 -14.80 -0.60
N LYS A 240 -11.49 -14.76 -0.96
CA LYS A 240 -12.12 -15.81 -1.77
C LYS A 240 -11.49 -15.92 -3.16
N ALA A 241 -11.23 -14.80 -3.83
CA ALA A 241 -10.58 -14.77 -5.13
C ALA A 241 -9.14 -15.33 -5.05
N PHE A 242 -8.40 -14.97 -4.00
CA PHE A 242 -7.06 -15.51 -3.75
C PHE A 242 -7.10 -17.02 -3.50
N GLY A 243 -8.08 -17.51 -2.74
CA GLY A 243 -8.31 -18.95 -2.55
C GLY A 243 -8.53 -19.69 -3.86
N GLN A 244 -9.36 -19.15 -4.76
CA GLN A 244 -9.60 -19.74 -6.09
C GLN A 244 -8.37 -19.73 -6.99
N LEU A 245 -7.57 -18.65 -6.94
CA LEU A 245 -6.31 -18.58 -7.69
C LEU A 245 -5.31 -19.61 -7.20
N LYS A 246 -5.20 -19.80 -5.88
CA LYS A 246 -4.34 -20.82 -5.27
C LYS A 246 -4.75 -22.24 -5.66
N GLU A 247 -6.04 -22.52 -5.73
CA GLU A 247 -6.55 -23.81 -6.23
C GLU A 247 -6.17 -24.03 -7.70
N ARG A 248 -6.38 -23.01 -8.56
CA ARG A 248 -5.96 -23.07 -9.97
C ARG A 248 -4.46 -23.24 -10.15
N GLU A 249 -3.65 -22.57 -9.33
CA GLU A 249 -2.20 -22.74 -9.33
C GLU A 249 -1.82 -24.19 -8.99
N SER A 250 -2.46 -24.79 -7.98
CA SER A 250 -2.22 -26.18 -7.62
C SER A 250 -2.58 -27.16 -8.74
N ASP A 251 -3.66 -26.89 -9.48
CA ASP A 251 -4.06 -27.67 -10.65
C ASP A 251 -3.07 -27.55 -11.80
N ILE A 252 -2.53 -26.34 -12.03
CA ILE A 252 -1.51 -26.11 -13.07
C ILE A 252 -0.23 -26.84 -12.70
N VAL A 253 0.25 -26.74 -11.46
CA VAL A 253 1.44 -27.45 -10.98
C VAL A 253 1.29 -28.96 -11.18
N ARG A 254 0.13 -29.52 -10.83
CA ARG A 254 -0.17 -30.93 -11.05
C ARG A 254 -0.10 -31.31 -12.54
N LYS A 255 -0.72 -30.51 -13.42
CA LYS A 255 -0.66 -30.73 -14.88
C LYS A 255 0.78 -30.63 -15.39
N GLU A 256 1.56 -29.67 -14.91
CA GLU A 256 2.97 -29.55 -15.28
C GLU A 256 3.78 -30.79 -14.89
N ASP A 257 3.53 -31.36 -13.70
CA ASP A 257 4.20 -32.59 -13.26
C ASP A 257 3.80 -33.79 -14.11
N GLU A 258 2.52 -33.87 -14.52
CA GLU A 258 2.05 -34.87 -15.48
C GLU A 258 2.74 -34.69 -16.84
N PHE A 259 2.86 -33.46 -17.35
CA PHE A 259 3.60 -33.16 -18.58
C PHE A 259 5.08 -33.51 -18.47
N ARG A 260 5.73 -33.18 -17.35
CA ARG A 260 7.13 -33.56 -17.07
C ARG A 260 7.30 -35.09 -17.12
N SER A 261 6.36 -35.83 -16.52
CA SER A 261 6.37 -37.31 -16.56
C SER A 261 6.24 -37.85 -17.99
N VAL A 262 5.32 -37.28 -18.78
CA VAL A 262 5.14 -37.67 -20.20
C VAL A 262 6.39 -37.35 -21.02
N MET A 263 6.97 -36.16 -20.86
CA MET A 263 8.21 -35.77 -21.54
C MET A 263 9.37 -36.70 -21.21
N ASN A 264 9.52 -37.10 -19.94
CA ASN A 264 10.55 -38.08 -19.55
C ASN A 264 10.35 -39.43 -20.26
N ARG A 265 9.12 -39.92 -20.36
CA ARG A 265 8.80 -41.16 -21.10
C ARG A 265 9.08 -41.02 -22.59
N VAL A 266 8.80 -39.87 -23.19
CA VAL A 266 9.12 -39.59 -24.60
C VAL A 266 10.62 -39.59 -24.82
N HIS A 267 11.39 -38.91 -23.97
CA HIS A 267 12.86 -38.92 -24.04
C HIS A 267 13.46 -40.31 -23.85
N GLU A 268 12.88 -41.16 -23.00
CA GLU A 268 13.30 -42.54 -22.84
C GLU A 268 13.02 -43.37 -24.10
N ARG A 269 11.81 -43.27 -24.67
CA ARG A 269 11.47 -43.92 -25.94
C ARG A 269 12.35 -43.45 -27.09
N GLN A 270 12.68 -42.16 -27.13
CA GLN A 270 13.59 -41.60 -28.13
C GLN A 270 14.98 -42.25 -28.02
N ARG A 271 15.54 -42.36 -26.82
CA ARG A 271 16.81 -43.06 -26.57
C ARG A 271 16.76 -44.54 -26.94
N GLU A 272 15.64 -45.22 -26.70
CA GLU A 272 15.45 -46.62 -27.12
C GLU A 272 15.42 -46.76 -28.65
N LEU A 273 14.74 -45.84 -29.35
CA LEU A 273 14.67 -45.83 -30.81
C LEU A 273 16.03 -45.55 -31.43
N GLU A 274 16.78 -44.59 -30.90
CA GLU A 274 18.16 -44.29 -31.32
C GLU A 274 19.06 -45.53 -31.21
N LYS A 275 19.00 -46.26 -30.09
CA LYS A 275 19.73 -47.53 -29.92
C LYS A 275 19.31 -48.60 -30.93
N ARG A 276 18.00 -48.72 -31.20
CA ARG A 276 17.49 -49.68 -32.21
C ARG A 276 17.95 -49.29 -33.61
N GLU A 277 17.96 -48.00 -33.93
CA GLU A 277 18.43 -47.49 -35.21
C GLU A 277 19.94 -47.75 -35.38
N GLU A 278 20.74 -47.51 -34.35
CA GLU A 278 22.18 -47.83 -34.35
C GLU A 278 22.43 -49.32 -34.59
N LEU A 279 21.72 -50.21 -33.88
CA LEU A 279 21.81 -51.66 -34.10
C LEU A 279 21.40 -52.08 -35.51
N LEU A 280 20.39 -51.43 -36.11
CA LEU A 280 19.98 -51.70 -37.49
C LEU A 280 21.02 -51.20 -38.49
N ARG A 281 21.65 -50.03 -38.25
CA ARG A 281 22.75 -49.51 -39.06
C ARG A 281 23.96 -50.45 -39.01
N ASP A 282 24.33 -50.95 -37.84
CA ASP A 282 25.44 -51.91 -37.70
C ASP A 282 25.15 -53.24 -38.40
N LYS A 283 23.92 -53.75 -38.29
CA LYS A 283 23.49 -54.92 -39.06
C LYS A 283 23.55 -54.67 -40.57
N GLY A 284 23.16 -53.48 -41.02
CA GLY A 284 23.31 -53.05 -42.42
C GLY A 284 24.77 -53.12 -42.86
N ARG A 285 25.68 -52.52 -42.10
CA ARG A 285 27.14 -52.56 -42.37
C ARG A 285 27.68 -53.98 -42.45
N LEU A 286 27.33 -54.85 -41.50
CA LEU A 286 27.77 -56.26 -41.51
C LEU A 286 27.24 -57.03 -42.72
N LEU A 287 26.01 -56.74 -43.17
CA LEU A 287 25.46 -57.34 -44.39
C LEU A 287 26.18 -56.82 -45.63
N ASP A 288 26.49 -55.53 -45.69
CA ASP A 288 27.26 -54.93 -46.78
C ASP A 288 28.69 -55.49 -46.84
N GLU A 289 29.37 -55.60 -45.70
CA GLU A 289 30.69 -56.23 -45.58
C GLU A 289 30.65 -57.70 -46.03
N ARG A 290 29.63 -58.46 -45.59
CA ARG A 290 29.43 -59.84 -46.02
C ARG A 290 29.15 -59.93 -47.52
N HIS A 291 28.34 -59.02 -48.06
CA HIS A 291 28.07 -58.95 -49.49
C HIS A 291 29.35 -58.66 -50.26
N HIS A 292 30.14 -57.66 -49.85
CA HIS A 292 31.45 -57.38 -50.44
C HIS A 292 32.43 -58.54 -50.34
N ALA A 293 32.46 -59.25 -49.21
CA ALA A 293 33.30 -60.44 -49.04
C ALA A 293 32.86 -61.59 -49.95
N LEU A 294 31.55 -61.80 -50.12
CA LEU A 294 31.01 -62.80 -51.04
C LEU A 294 31.28 -62.40 -52.49
N SER A 295 31.02 -61.16 -52.90
CA SER A 295 31.35 -60.66 -54.24
C SER A 295 32.86 -60.72 -54.52
N GLY A 296 33.69 -60.36 -53.55
CA GLY A 296 35.15 -60.52 -53.65
C GLY A 296 35.56 -61.98 -53.76
N GLY A 297 34.92 -62.87 -53.00
CA GLY A 297 35.08 -64.32 -53.10
C GLY A 297 34.62 -64.89 -54.45
N GLU A 298 33.54 -64.37 -55.03
CA GLU A 298 33.08 -64.70 -56.38
C GLU A 298 34.09 -64.25 -57.42
N VAL A 299 34.57 -63.00 -57.34
CA VAL A 299 35.65 -62.48 -58.20
C VAL A 299 36.93 -63.29 -58.02
N ASP A 300 37.26 -63.74 -56.82
CA ASP A 300 38.42 -64.61 -56.56
C ASP A 300 38.20 -66.04 -57.07
N LEU A 301 36.97 -66.55 -57.07
CA LEU A 301 36.62 -67.83 -57.69
C LEU A 301 36.65 -67.72 -59.21
N GLU A 302 36.20 -66.60 -59.78
CA GLU A 302 36.33 -66.28 -61.20
C GLU A 302 37.80 -66.11 -61.58
N ARG A 303 38.57 -65.37 -60.78
CA ARG A 303 40.02 -65.25 -60.92
C ARG A 303 40.69 -66.61 -60.77
N LYS A 304 40.27 -67.47 -59.84
CA LYS A 304 40.80 -68.83 -59.68
C LYS A 304 40.39 -69.74 -60.84
N ARG A 305 39.18 -69.62 -61.38
CA ARG A 305 38.79 -70.30 -62.61
C ARG A 305 39.67 -69.83 -63.77
N TRP A 306 39.81 -68.51 -63.93
CA TRP A 306 40.69 -67.89 -64.92
C TRP A 306 42.17 -68.19 -64.67
N GLU A 307 42.61 -68.34 -63.42
CA GLU A 307 43.97 -68.70 -63.02
C GLU A 307 44.20 -70.20 -63.09
N LEU A 308 43.17 -71.04 -63.04
CA LEU A 308 43.27 -72.47 -63.32
C LEU A 308 43.25 -72.69 -64.83
N GLU A 309 42.52 -71.86 -65.56
CA GLU A 309 42.59 -71.69 -67.02
C GLU A 309 43.96 -71.11 -67.45
N GLN A 310 44.53 -70.21 -66.65
CA GLN A 310 45.87 -69.66 -66.82
C GLN A 310 46.96 -70.49 -66.15
N LYS A 311 46.72 -71.38 -65.18
CA LYS A 311 47.73 -72.33 -64.63
C LYS A 311 47.71 -73.66 -65.35
N ALA A 312 46.64 -73.95 -66.07
CA ALA A 312 46.73 -74.70 -67.31
C ALA A 312 47.65 -73.99 -68.35
N SER A 313 48.06 -72.73 -68.10
CA SER A 313 48.93 -71.90 -68.95
C SER A 313 50.08 -71.13 -68.22
N GLY A 314 50.48 -71.47 -66.97
CA GLY A 314 51.54 -70.77 -66.18
C GLY A 314 51.11 -69.96 -64.90
N GLY A 315 51.88 -70.06 -63.79
CA GLY A 315 51.44 -69.70 -62.42
C GLY A 315 52.18 -68.61 -61.60
N ARG A 316 51.43 -68.07 -60.60
CA ARG A 316 51.65 -67.83 -59.11
C ARG A 316 52.99 -67.22 -58.55
N PRO A 317 53.02 -66.60 -57.33
CA PRO A 317 52.40 -65.33 -56.84
C PRO A 317 53.26 -64.48 -55.82
N ALA A 318 52.69 -63.34 -55.35
CA ALA A 318 52.63 -62.68 -53.99
C ALA A 318 53.86 -62.61 -53.02
N THR A 319 54.05 -61.69 -52.05
CA THR A 319 53.20 -61.12 -50.95
C THR A 319 53.84 -59.86 -50.28
N LYS A 320 53.07 -59.23 -49.37
CA LYS A 320 53.23 -57.99 -48.57
C LYS A 320 53.59 -58.30 -47.09
N GLU A 321 54.09 -57.33 -46.29
CA GLU A 321 54.08 -57.37 -44.81
C GLU A 321 53.78 -55.98 -44.17
N GLU A 322 53.22 -56.01 -42.95
CA GLU A 322 52.56 -54.95 -42.16
C GLU A 322 53.42 -54.38 -41.01
N SER A 323 52.98 -53.22 -40.49
CA SER A 323 53.59 -52.38 -39.46
C SER A 323 52.85 -52.44 -38.10
N THR A 324 53.54 -52.10 -37.01
CA THR A 324 53.01 -52.09 -35.62
C THR A 324 52.96 -50.67 -35.03
N ILE A 325 51.90 -50.34 -34.28
CA ILE A 325 51.58 -49.01 -33.70
C ILE A 325 51.80 -49.01 -32.17
N THR A 326 52.37 -47.93 -31.62
CA THR A 326 52.59 -47.68 -30.18
C THR A 326 51.60 -46.68 -29.56
N VAL A 327 51.35 -46.84 -28.25
CA VAL A 327 50.29 -46.27 -27.39
C VAL A 327 50.55 -44.80 -26.96
N ARG A 328 49.45 -44.03 -26.77
CA ARG A 328 49.34 -42.58 -26.44
C ARG A 328 49.80 -42.19 -25.02
N SER A 329 50.33 -40.98 -24.86
CA SER A 329 50.96 -40.43 -23.64
C SER A 329 50.20 -39.26 -22.99
N ASP A 330 50.50 -38.99 -21.72
CA ASP A 330 49.86 -38.04 -20.77
C ASP A 330 49.70 -36.57 -21.22
N SER A 331 50.20 -36.18 -22.40
CA SER A 331 50.03 -34.82 -22.94
C SER A 331 48.57 -34.52 -23.32
N GLU A 332 47.82 -35.53 -23.77
CA GLU A 332 46.42 -35.39 -24.17
C GLU A 332 45.53 -35.01 -22.97
N ILE A 333 45.87 -35.48 -21.77
CA ILE A 333 45.11 -35.20 -20.55
C ILE A 333 45.31 -33.75 -20.07
N GLY A 334 46.51 -33.19 -20.25
CA GLY A 334 46.79 -31.78 -19.96
C GLY A 334 46.07 -30.82 -20.90
N GLU A 335 46.03 -31.16 -22.19
CA GLU A 335 45.28 -30.40 -23.20
C GLU A 335 43.77 -30.45 -22.96
N LEU A 336 43.23 -31.59 -22.53
CA LEU A 336 41.82 -31.73 -22.18
C LEU A 336 41.43 -30.85 -20.99
N LYS A 337 42.27 -30.76 -19.94
CA LYS A 337 42.02 -29.90 -18.79
C LYS A 337 42.04 -28.41 -19.15
N SER A 338 42.97 -27.99 -20.01
CA SER A 338 43.03 -26.62 -20.52
C SER A 338 41.78 -26.25 -21.33
N ARG A 339 41.32 -27.16 -22.18
CA ARG A 339 40.07 -26.98 -22.95
C ARG A 339 38.83 -26.92 -22.05
N MET A 340 38.81 -27.67 -20.95
CA MET A 340 37.70 -27.65 -19.99
C MET A 340 37.56 -26.27 -19.35
N VAL A 341 38.66 -25.67 -18.88
CA VAL A 341 38.65 -24.30 -18.30
C VAL A 341 38.22 -23.26 -19.34
N GLN A 342 38.66 -23.39 -20.60
CA GLN A 342 38.23 -22.51 -21.67
C GLN A 342 36.73 -22.61 -21.97
N LEU A 343 36.15 -23.81 -21.89
CA LEU A 343 34.72 -24.03 -22.05
C LEU A 343 33.92 -23.47 -20.87
N GLU A 344 34.43 -23.58 -19.65
CA GLU A 344 33.81 -22.99 -18.46
C GLU A 344 33.75 -21.45 -18.56
N GLU A 345 34.84 -20.79 -18.95
CA GLU A 345 34.85 -19.34 -19.18
C GLU A 345 33.91 -18.92 -20.32
N GLN A 346 33.80 -19.72 -21.38
CA GLN A 346 32.85 -19.47 -22.47
C GLN A 346 31.40 -19.61 -22.01
N MET A 347 31.11 -20.60 -21.15
CA MET A 347 29.78 -20.77 -20.57
C MET A 347 29.40 -19.59 -19.66
N GLU A 348 30.35 -19.08 -18.86
CA GLU A 348 30.12 -17.92 -18.00
C GLU A 348 29.78 -16.66 -18.83
N ARG A 349 30.55 -16.39 -19.89
CA ARG A 349 30.26 -15.28 -20.82
C ARG A 349 28.90 -15.41 -21.50
N LEU A 350 28.53 -16.62 -21.92
CA LEU A 350 27.22 -16.87 -22.53
C LEU A 350 26.07 -16.71 -21.54
N MET A 351 26.27 -17.06 -20.27
CA MET A 351 25.29 -16.82 -19.22
C MET A 351 25.08 -15.32 -18.97
N ASP A 352 26.15 -14.53 -18.95
CA ASP A 352 26.06 -13.07 -18.81
C ASP A 352 25.37 -12.40 -20.00
N GLU A 353 25.68 -12.81 -21.23
CA GLU A 353 25.01 -12.33 -22.43
C GLU A 353 23.53 -12.70 -22.42
N ARG A 354 23.19 -13.94 -22.04
CA ARG A 354 21.81 -14.38 -21.88
C ARG A 354 21.08 -13.54 -20.83
N ASN A 355 21.71 -13.25 -19.70
CA ASN A 355 21.10 -12.42 -18.65
C ASN A 355 20.87 -10.97 -19.13
N LYS A 356 21.81 -10.39 -19.87
CA LYS A 356 21.64 -9.07 -20.50
C LYS A 356 20.50 -9.06 -21.51
N LEU A 357 20.39 -10.10 -22.35
CA LEU A 357 19.31 -10.23 -23.34
C LEU A 357 17.95 -10.39 -22.67
N VAL A 358 17.87 -11.14 -21.57
CA VAL A 358 16.63 -11.28 -20.78
C VAL A 358 16.20 -9.93 -20.20
N GLU A 359 17.15 -9.14 -19.71
CA GLU A 359 16.81 -7.82 -19.14
C GLU A 359 16.38 -6.84 -20.24
N GLN A 360 17.06 -6.82 -21.38
CA GLN A 360 16.63 -6.07 -22.57
C GLN A 360 15.25 -6.50 -23.06
N GLN A 361 14.93 -7.80 -23.03
CA GLN A 361 13.62 -8.30 -23.40
C GLN A 361 12.53 -7.78 -22.45
N LYS A 362 12.79 -7.75 -21.13
CA LYS A 362 11.85 -7.18 -20.15
C LYS A 362 11.63 -5.69 -20.38
N GLU A 363 12.69 -4.92 -20.63
CA GLU A 363 12.59 -3.49 -20.93
C GLU A 363 11.76 -3.25 -22.20
N LEU A 364 11.98 -4.03 -23.26
CA LEU A 364 11.20 -3.95 -24.49
C LEU A 364 9.72 -4.31 -24.28
N LEU A 365 9.43 -5.30 -23.44
CA LEU A 365 8.04 -5.66 -23.08
C LEU A 365 7.37 -4.53 -22.30
N ARG A 366 8.07 -3.93 -21.34
CA ARG A 366 7.57 -2.78 -20.58
C ARG A 366 7.29 -1.59 -21.49
N LEU A 367 8.22 -1.22 -22.37
CA LEU A 367 8.03 -0.14 -23.34
C LEU A 367 6.88 -0.43 -24.31
N ARG A 368 6.70 -1.69 -24.72
CA ARG A 368 5.55 -2.10 -25.53
C ARG A 368 4.24 -1.89 -24.77
N ASP A 369 4.17 -2.24 -23.49
CA ASP A 369 2.96 -2.10 -22.69
C ASP A 369 2.65 -0.61 -22.40
N GLU A 370 3.67 0.21 -22.15
CA GLU A 370 3.54 1.67 -22.08
C GLU A 370 3.04 2.27 -23.41
N LEU A 371 3.56 1.79 -24.55
CA LEU A 371 3.08 2.19 -25.88
C LEU A 371 1.62 1.76 -26.09
N LYS A 372 1.18 0.60 -25.57
CA LYS A 372 -0.23 0.18 -25.67
C LYS A 372 -1.17 1.17 -24.98
N VAL A 373 -0.79 1.67 -23.80
CA VAL A 373 -1.59 2.66 -23.06
C VAL A 373 -1.69 3.95 -23.87
N VAL A 374 -0.55 4.48 -24.32
CA VAL A 374 -0.53 5.72 -25.13
C VAL A 374 -1.34 5.56 -26.42
N MET A 375 -1.26 4.40 -27.08
CA MET A 375 -1.99 4.16 -28.32
C MET A 375 -3.51 4.06 -28.11
N LYS A 376 -3.97 3.53 -26.97
CA LYS A 376 -5.39 3.58 -26.58
C LYS A 376 -5.87 5.00 -26.34
N ASP A 377 -5.11 5.79 -25.59
CA ASP A 377 -5.45 7.20 -25.34
C ASP A 377 -5.51 7.99 -26.65
N VAL A 378 -4.61 7.69 -27.60
CA VAL A 378 -4.65 8.29 -28.95
C VAL A 378 -5.86 7.82 -29.76
N ASP A 379 -6.28 6.56 -29.65
CA ASP A 379 -7.49 6.06 -30.32
C ASP A 379 -8.75 6.74 -29.80
N ASP A 380 -8.88 6.85 -28.48
CA ASP A 380 -10.00 7.53 -27.82
C ASP A 380 -10.08 9.00 -28.25
N LEU A 381 -8.94 9.70 -28.26
CA LEU A 381 -8.84 11.09 -28.72
C LEU A 381 -9.15 11.25 -30.22
N LEU A 382 -8.83 10.26 -31.05
CA LEU A 382 -9.18 10.25 -32.47
C LEU A 382 -10.68 10.01 -32.68
N GLY A 383 -11.32 9.23 -31.80
CA GLY A 383 -12.76 9.01 -31.77
C GLY A 383 -13.57 10.26 -31.43
N ASP A 384 -13.02 11.15 -30.62
CA ASP A 384 -13.66 12.41 -30.21
C ASP A 384 -13.59 13.53 -31.27
N LEU A 385 -12.91 13.30 -32.39
CA LEU A 385 -12.77 14.31 -33.44
C LEU A 385 -14.06 14.46 -34.28
N PRO A 386 -14.31 15.65 -34.86
CA PRO A 386 -15.42 15.84 -35.79
C PRO A 386 -15.34 14.87 -36.99
N PRO A 387 -16.50 14.36 -37.48
CA PRO A 387 -16.56 13.28 -38.48
C PRO A 387 -15.87 13.64 -39.80
N ASP A 388 -15.85 14.92 -40.17
CA ASP A 388 -15.20 15.40 -41.40
C ASP A 388 -13.66 15.28 -41.32
N LYS A 389 -13.09 15.47 -40.12
CA LYS A 389 -11.65 15.32 -39.87
C LYS A 389 -11.26 13.84 -39.78
N ILE A 390 -12.11 13.01 -39.18
CA ILE A 390 -11.91 11.55 -39.12
C ILE A 390 -11.85 10.97 -40.55
N ARG A 391 -12.79 11.34 -41.42
CA ARG A 391 -12.80 10.89 -42.83
C ARG A 391 -11.53 11.30 -43.59
N THR A 392 -11.04 12.52 -43.33
CA THR A 392 -9.81 13.03 -43.96
C THR A 392 -8.57 12.28 -43.43
N PHE A 393 -8.53 11.98 -42.13
CA PHE A 393 -7.44 11.24 -41.51
C PHE A 393 -7.41 9.76 -41.96
N ALA A 394 -8.56 9.10 -42.04
CA ALA A 394 -8.70 7.72 -42.49
C ALA A 394 -8.18 7.48 -43.92
N GLN A 395 -8.24 8.50 -44.79
CA GLN A 395 -7.69 8.44 -46.15
C GLN A 395 -6.18 8.75 -46.21
N SER A 396 -5.57 9.12 -45.09
CA SER A 396 -4.17 9.53 -45.03
C SER A 396 -3.21 8.35 -44.86
N LYS A 397 -1.98 8.50 -45.37
CA LYS A 397 -0.89 7.52 -45.14
C LYS A 397 -0.50 7.36 -43.67
N LYS A 398 -0.85 8.33 -42.82
CA LYS A 398 -0.58 8.30 -41.38
C LYS A 398 -1.51 7.33 -40.66
N PHE A 399 -2.76 7.21 -41.12
CA PHE A 399 -3.71 6.24 -40.59
C PHE A 399 -3.26 4.79 -40.88
N ALA A 400 -2.75 4.51 -42.08
CA ALA A 400 -2.21 3.18 -42.40
C ALA A 400 -1.00 2.77 -41.52
N LEU A 401 -0.17 3.74 -41.08
CA LEU A 401 0.91 3.46 -40.12
C LEU A 401 0.37 3.25 -38.71
N TYR A 402 -0.64 4.03 -38.32
CA TYR A 402 -1.33 3.91 -37.04
C TYR A 402 -2.03 2.55 -36.89
N GLU A 403 -2.81 2.14 -37.90
CA GLU A 403 -3.50 0.84 -37.96
C GLU A 403 -2.51 -0.33 -37.88
N LYS A 404 -1.38 -0.26 -38.61
CA LYS A 404 -0.31 -1.25 -38.54
C LYS A 404 0.35 -1.33 -37.15
N ILE A 405 0.40 -0.23 -36.41
CA ILE A 405 0.93 -0.21 -35.04
C ILE A 405 -0.08 -0.82 -34.07
N LEU A 406 -1.38 -0.51 -34.22
CA LEU A 406 -2.45 -1.11 -33.43
C LEU A 406 -2.52 -2.64 -33.63
N GLU A 407 -2.48 -3.10 -34.88
CA GLU A 407 -2.45 -4.53 -35.22
C GLU A 407 -1.26 -5.25 -34.57
N ARG A 408 -0.07 -4.64 -34.59
CA ARG A 408 1.14 -5.19 -33.96
C ARG A 408 1.07 -5.20 -32.43
N LEU A 409 0.26 -4.32 -31.86
CA LEU A 409 0.04 -4.21 -30.43
C LEU A 409 -1.17 -5.03 -29.96
N GLU A 410 -1.89 -5.71 -30.86
CA GLU A 410 -3.12 -6.46 -30.58
C GLU A 410 -4.14 -5.60 -29.82
N LEU A 411 -4.32 -4.36 -30.28
CA LEU A 411 -5.26 -3.38 -29.72
C LEU A 411 -6.54 -3.27 -30.54
#